data_AF-A0A8H3HQE8-F1
#
_entry.id   AF-A0A8H3HQE8-F1
#
_cell.length_a   1.000
_cell.length_b   1.000
_cell.length_c   1.000
_cell.angle_alpha   90.00
_cell.angle_beta   90.00
_cell.angle_gamma   90.00
#
_symmetry.space_group_name_H-M   'P 1'
#
loop_
_entity.id
_entity.type
_entity.pdbx_description
1 polymer ?
#
loop_
_entity_poly.entity_id
_entity_poly.type
_entity_poly.pdbx_seq_one_letter_code
_entity_poly.pdbx_strand_id
1 'polypeptide(L)'
;MWRFQRRMINRLLSLRVVPKFHSLQEHQAQLLLQRLLNLTNHPKPFEGVKQEIFYTMATSMFKLAYGYDLRGKDDTFLRESTLALCNGFRAVMFANFYVNFIPALIYVPEWLPGAGWKRKLRSWRAQKIQAISAPYEWVKKRVVCMRIVWRFIG
;
A
#
# COMPACT_ATOMS: atom_id res chain seq x y z
N MET A 1 3.89 19.44 8.53
CA MET A 1 3.64 18.12 7.89
C MET A 1 2.93 17.11 8.81
N TRP A 2 3.50 16.78 9.98
CA TRP A 2 2.96 15.74 10.88
C TRP A 2 1.53 15.98 11.40
N ARG A 3 1.22 17.19 11.88
CA ARG A 3 -0.12 17.53 12.41
C ARG A 3 -1.22 17.35 11.36
N PHE A 4 -0.92 17.65 10.09
CA PHE A 4 -1.84 17.47 8.97
C PHE A 4 -2.11 15.99 8.69
N GLN A 5 -1.05 15.17 8.60
CA GLN A 5 -1.17 13.72 8.41
C GLN A 5 -1.95 13.05 9.54
N ARG A 6 -1.66 13.37 10.81
CA ARG A 6 -2.44 12.88 11.96
C ARG A 6 -3.91 13.28 11.86
N ARG A 7 -4.20 14.54 11.54
CA ARG A 7 -5.58 15.03 11.43
C ARG A 7 -6.35 14.27 10.35
N MET A 8 -5.71 13.98 9.22
CA MET A 8 -6.32 13.24 8.12
C MET A 8 -6.58 11.77 8.50
N ILE A 9 -5.59 11.09 9.09
CA ILE A 9 -5.73 9.71 9.56
C ILE A 9 -6.80 9.62 10.65
N ASN A 10 -6.82 10.54 11.61
CA ASN A 10 -7.84 10.56 12.66
C ASN A 10 -9.24 10.75 12.11
N ARG A 11 -9.43 11.49 11.00
CA ARG A 11 -10.75 11.58 10.35
C ARG A 11 -11.18 10.23 9.76
N LEU A 12 -10.25 9.50 9.15
CA LEU A 12 -10.50 8.19 8.54
C LEU A 12 -10.70 7.09 9.58
N LEU A 13 -9.92 7.11 10.67
CA LEU A 13 -9.88 6.06 11.70
C LEU A 13 -10.48 6.50 13.04
N SER A 14 -11.33 7.53 13.07
CA SER A 14 -12.00 7.92 14.31
C SER A 14 -12.97 6.82 14.77
N LEU A 15 -13.15 6.70 16.08
CA LEU A 15 -14.09 5.75 16.70
C LEU A 15 -15.52 5.85 16.14
N ARG A 16 -15.92 7.01 15.61
CA ARG A 16 -17.23 7.23 14.98
C ARG A 16 -17.36 6.63 13.58
N VAL A 17 -16.24 6.45 12.89
CA VAL A 17 -16.19 5.97 11.50
C VAL A 17 -15.87 4.48 11.44
N VAL A 18 -15.11 3.96 12.41
CA VAL A 18 -14.74 2.54 12.52
C VAL A 18 -15.94 1.59 12.38
N PRO A 19 -17.13 1.86 12.96
CA PRO A 19 -18.27 0.96 12.80
C PRO A 19 -18.69 0.71 11.36
N LYS A 20 -18.47 1.68 10.46
CA LYS A 20 -18.77 1.54 9.03
C LYS A 20 -17.87 0.53 8.31
N PHE A 21 -16.75 0.15 8.93
CA PHE A 21 -15.79 -0.79 8.36
C PHE A 21 -15.98 -2.23 8.87
N HIS A 22 -16.79 -2.46 9.91
CA HIS A 22 -16.98 -3.80 10.48
C HIS A 22 -17.54 -4.78 9.46
N SER A 23 -18.58 -4.41 8.71
CA SER A 23 -19.17 -5.27 7.68
C SER A 23 -18.15 -5.69 6.61
N LEU A 24 -17.28 -4.76 6.19
CA LEU A 24 -16.20 -5.07 5.26
C LEU A 24 -15.17 -6.01 5.90
N GLN A 25 -14.76 -5.74 7.14
CA GLN A 25 -13.79 -6.58 7.84
C GLN A 25 -14.31 -7.99 8.09
N GLU A 26 -15.56 -8.14 8.50
CA GLU A 26 -16.23 -9.43 8.70
C GLU A 26 -16.28 -10.21 7.38
N HIS A 27 -16.71 -9.57 6.30
CA HIS A 27 -16.75 -10.21 4.99
C HIS A 27 -15.34 -10.66 4.54
N GLN A 28 -14.33 -9.82 4.70
CA GLN A 28 -12.95 -10.15 4.36
C GLN A 28 -12.37 -11.25 5.28
N ALA A 29 -12.76 -11.29 6.56
CA ALA A 29 -12.40 -12.35 7.49
C ALA A 29 -13.01 -13.69 7.09
N GLN A 30 -14.28 -13.72 6.68
CA GLN A 30 -14.92 -14.93 6.17
C GLN A 30 -14.20 -15.48 4.92
N LEU A 31 -13.88 -14.60 3.97
CA LEU A 31 -13.11 -14.99 2.78
C LEU A 31 -11.70 -15.48 3.11
N LEU A 32 -11.03 -14.84 4.07
CA LEU A 32 -9.72 -15.27 4.55
C LEU A 32 -9.80 -16.68 5.12
N LEU A 33 -10.77 -16.97 5.99
CA LEU A 33 -10.95 -18.31 6.58
C LEU A 33 -11.14 -19.37 5.49
N GLN A 34 -11.96 -19.10 4.47
CA GLN A 34 -12.13 -20.01 3.34
C GLN A 34 -10.82 -20.28 2.58
N ARG A 35 -10.02 -19.23 2.32
CA ARG A 35 -8.72 -19.37 1.65
C ARG A 35 -7.70 -20.12 2.52
N LEU A 36 -7.72 -19.90 3.84
CA LEU A 36 -6.85 -20.61 4.79
C LEU A 36 -7.20 -22.10 4.89
N LEU A 37 -8.49 -22.47 4.85
CA LEU A 37 -8.91 -23.87 4.82
C LEU A 37 -8.38 -24.58 3.56
N ASN A 38 -8.40 -23.90 2.41
CA ASN A 38 -7.86 -24.43 1.14
C ASN A 38 -6.32 -24.56 1.13
N LEU A 39 -5.62 -23.88 2.05
CA LEU A 39 -4.15 -23.91 2.16
C LEU A 39 -3.62 -25.12 2.94
N THR A 40 -4.48 -25.95 3.53
CA THR A 40 -4.06 -27.08 4.38
C THR A 40 -3.16 -28.09 3.65
N ASN A 41 -3.31 -28.21 2.32
CA ASN A 41 -2.51 -29.10 1.47
C ASN A 41 -1.28 -28.41 0.82
N HIS A 42 -0.95 -27.19 1.22
CA HIS A 42 0.10 -26.40 0.57
C HIS A 42 1.50 -26.86 1.01
N PRO A 43 2.48 -26.96 0.08
CA PRO A 43 3.85 -27.43 0.39
C PRO A 43 4.60 -26.55 1.39
N LYS A 44 4.17 -25.28 1.57
CA LYS A 44 4.70 -24.33 2.56
C LYS A 44 3.55 -23.60 3.23
N PRO A 45 2.91 -24.18 4.27
CA PRO A 45 1.68 -23.63 4.83
C PRO A 45 1.91 -22.25 5.46
N PHE A 46 3.03 -22.04 6.15
CA PHE A 46 3.32 -20.76 6.81
C PHE A 46 3.46 -19.59 5.84
N GLU A 47 4.16 -19.78 4.72
CA GLU A 47 4.29 -18.73 3.69
C GLU A 47 2.96 -18.46 2.98
N GLY A 48 2.16 -19.50 2.74
CA GLY A 48 0.80 -19.33 2.20
C GLY A 48 -0.09 -18.51 3.12
N VAL A 49 -0.08 -18.80 4.42
CA VAL A 49 -0.87 -18.06 5.44
C VAL A 49 -0.49 -16.58 5.44
N LYS A 50 0.81 -16.26 5.45
CA LYS A 50 1.26 -14.85 5.36
C LYS A 50 0.70 -14.17 4.13
N GLN A 51 0.83 -14.80 2.96
CA GLN A 51 0.36 -14.24 1.70
C GLN A 51 -1.15 -13.98 1.72
N GLU A 52 -1.95 -14.88 2.28
CA GLU A 52 -3.41 -14.67 2.38
C GLU A 52 -3.79 -13.55 3.34
N ILE A 53 -3.11 -13.44 4.48
CA ILE A 53 -3.31 -12.34 5.43
C ILE A 53 -2.98 -11.01 4.75
N PHE A 54 -1.82 -10.92 4.10
CA PHE A 54 -1.40 -9.72 3.36
C PHE A 54 -2.38 -9.37 2.24
N TYR A 55 -2.82 -10.36 1.47
CA TYR A 55 -3.78 -10.15 0.39
C TYR A 55 -5.14 -9.65 0.90
N THR A 56 -5.63 -10.19 2.03
CA THR A 56 -6.89 -9.77 2.66
C THR A 56 -6.79 -8.34 3.20
N MET A 57 -5.68 -8.00 3.85
CA MET A 57 -5.39 -6.63 4.30
C MET A 57 -5.34 -5.67 3.12
N ALA A 58 -4.62 -6.03 2.04
CA ALA A 58 -4.52 -5.20 0.86
C ALA A 58 -5.89 -4.99 0.20
N THR A 59 -6.68 -6.04 0.04
CA THR A 59 -8.05 -5.96 -0.52
C THR A 59 -8.91 -4.99 0.29
N SER A 60 -8.87 -5.09 1.61
CA SER A 60 -9.58 -4.19 2.52
C SER A 60 -9.11 -2.74 2.35
N MET A 61 -7.80 -2.50 2.32
CA MET A 61 -7.23 -1.16 2.16
C MET A 61 -7.55 -0.54 0.80
N PHE A 62 -7.46 -1.30 -0.30
CA PHE A 62 -7.81 -0.81 -1.64
C PHE A 62 -9.29 -0.46 -1.76
N LYS A 63 -10.16 -1.30 -1.18
CA LYS A 63 -11.59 -1.03 -1.13
C LYS A 63 -11.89 0.23 -0.31
N LEU A 64 -11.25 0.41 0.84
CA LEU A 64 -11.47 1.56 1.70
C LEU A 64 -10.89 2.87 1.14
N ALA A 65 -9.68 2.82 0.60
CA ALA A 65 -8.98 4.02 0.13
C ALA A 65 -9.43 4.48 -1.26
N TYR A 66 -9.70 3.53 -2.16
CA TYR A 66 -9.95 3.81 -3.57
C TYR A 66 -11.30 3.27 -4.07
N GLY A 67 -12.05 2.52 -3.26
CA GLY A 67 -13.23 1.80 -3.75
C GLY A 67 -12.88 0.72 -4.78
N TYR A 68 -11.61 0.29 -4.84
CA TYR A 68 -11.12 -0.64 -5.84
C TYR A 68 -11.16 -2.07 -5.31
N ASP A 69 -11.82 -2.96 -6.06
CA ASP A 69 -11.77 -4.41 -5.84
C ASP A 69 -10.55 -5.00 -6.56
N LEU A 70 -9.62 -5.57 -5.78
CA LEU A 70 -8.47 -6.29 -6.34
C LEU A 70 -8.93 -7.48 -7.17
N ARG A 71 -8.34 -7.64 -8.36
CA ARG A 71 -8.72 -8.70 -9.32
C ARG A 71 -8.07 -10.07 -9.05
N GLY A 72 -7.42 -10.23 -7.90
CA GLY A 72 -6.63 -11.41 -7.56
C GLY A 72 -5.24 -11.04 -7.07
N LYS A 73 -4.41 -12.07 -6.85
CA LYS A 73 -3.04 -11.92 -6.34
C LYS A 73 -2.08 -11.31 -7.36
N ASP A 74 -2.40 -11.42 -8.65
CA ASP A 74 -1.59 -10.88 -9.75
C ASP A 74 -2.02 -9.46 -10.17
N ASP A 75 -2.93 -8.83 -9.41
CA ASP A 75 -3.35 -7.46 -9.68
C ASP A 75 -2.16 -6.49 -9.69
N THR A 76 -2.05 -5.69 -10.73
CA THR A 76 -0.91 -4.79 -10.92
C THR A 76 -0.79 -3.78 -9.77
N PHE A 77 -1.91 -3.24 -9.27
CA PHE A 77 -1.87 -2.30 -8.16
C PHE A 77 -1.43 -2.96 -6.86
N LEU A 78 -1.85 -4.20 -6.63
CA LEU A 78 -1.40 -5.00 -5.50
C LEU A 78 0.11 -5.23 -5.58
N ARG A 79 0.62 -5.66 -6.73
CA ARG A 79 2.05 -5.95 -6.92
C ARG A 79 2.91 -4.71 -6.70
N GLU A 80 2.56 -3.59 -7.34
CA GLU A 80 3.32 -2.34 -7.21
C GLU A 80 3.28 -1.79 -5.78
N SER A 81 2.14 -1.91 -5.09
CA SER A 81 2.01 -1.49 -3.69
C SER A 81 2.78 -2.39 -2.74
N THR A 82 2.78 -3.70 -2.98
CA THR A 82 3.55 -4.66 -2.18
C THR A 82 5.04 -4.38 -2.33
N LEU A 83 5.51 -4.15 -3.56
CA LEU A 83 6.90 -3.81 -3.83
C LEU A 83 7.30 -2.47 -3.19
N ALA A 84 6.44 -1.46 -3.27
CA ALA A 84 6.66 -0.18 -2.60
C ALA A 84 6.70 -0.32 -1.07
N LEU A 85 5.83 -1.14 -0.47
CA LEU A 85 5.85 -1.43 0.97
C LEU A 85 7.14 -2.16 1.37
N CYS A 86 7.54 -3.21 0.65
CA CYS A 86 8.77 -3.94 0.93
C CYS A 86 10.01 -3.04 0.82
N ASN A 87 10.09 -2.20 -0.21
CA ASN A 87 11.17 -1.23 -0.37
C ASN A 87 11.13 -0.14 0.71
N GLY A 88 9.93 0.27 1.13
CA GLY A 88 9.73 1.16 2.28
C GLY A 88 10.26 0.56 3.58
N PHE A 89 9.90 -0.69 3.91
CA PHE A 89 10.42 -1.39 5.09
C PHE A 89 11.94 -1.54 5.03
N ARG A 90 12.51 -1.86 3.86
CA ARG A 90 13.98 -1.89 3.67
C ARG A 90 14.63 -0.53 3.87
N ALA A 91 13.95 0.56 3.50
CA ALA A 91 14.46 1.92 3.71
C ALA A 91 14.44 2.33 5.20
N VAL A 92 13.42 1.89 5.95
CA VAL A 92 13.28 2.19 7.38
C VAL A 92 14.19 1.32 8.24
N MET A 93 14.52 0.11 7.80
CA MET A 93 15.46 -0.77 8.51
C MET A 93 16.84 -0.09 8.63
N PHE A 94 17.15 0.33 9.86
CA PHE A 94 18.34 1.09 10.27
C PHE A 94 19.68 0.46 9.81
N ALA A 95 19.72 -0.87 9.65
CA ALA A 95 20.92 -1.62 9.24
C ALA A 95 21.37 -1.38 7.79
N ASN A 96 20.52 -0.78 6.93
CA ASN A 96 20.84 -0.63 5.51
C ASN A 96 21.62 0.64 5.15
N PHE A 97 21.72 1.61 6.07
CA PHE A 97 22.33 2.91 5.77
C PHE A 97 23.20 3.41 6.93
N TYR A 98 24.52 3.44 6.72
CA TYR A 98 25.54 4.03 7.62
C TYR A 98 25.26 5.51 7.98
N VAL A 99 24.37 6.17 7.24
CA VAL A 99 23.93 7.56 7.44
C VAL A 99 23.30 7.79 8.82
N ASN A 100 22.68 6.76 9.40
CA ASN A 100 22.10 6.87 10.75
C ASN A 100 23.17 6.90 11.86
N PHE A 101 24.38 6.41 11.59
CA PHE A 101 25.51 6.42 12.53
C PHE A 101 26.46 7.61 12.28
N ILE A 102 26.62 8.01 11.02
CA ILE A 102 27.48 9.14 10.63
C ILE A 102 26.65 10.13 9.81
N PRO A 103 26.09 11.19 10.44
CA PRO A 103 25.25 12.19 9.79
C PRO A 103 25.94 12.89 8.60
N ALA A 104 27.28 12.92 8.58
CA ALA A 104 28.07 13.53 7.49
C ALA A 104 27.84 12.85 6.12
N LEU A 105 27.39 11.59 6.08
CA LEU A 105 27.07 10.89 4.83
C LEU A 105 25.90 11.50 4.05
N ILE A 106 25.09 12.37 4.66
CA ILE A 106 24.02 13.11 3.97
C ILE A 106 24.60 14.04 2.90
N TYR A 107 25.80 14.59 3.10
CA TYR A 107 26.43 15.54 2.18
C TYR A 107 27.26 14.88 1.07
N VAL A 108 27.48 13.57 1.15
CA VAL A 108 28.31 12.84 0.17
C VAL A 108 27.66 12.85 -1.21
N PRO A 109 28.34 13.32 -2.27
CA PRO A 109 27.78 13.32 -3.62
C PRO A 109 27.42 11.92 -4.11
N GLU A 110 26.41 11.81 -4.97
CA GLU A 110 25.90 10.52 -5.44
C GLU A 110 26.86 9.76 -6.37
N TRP A 111 27.88 10.44 -6.88
CA TRP A 111 28.93 9.85 -7.71
C TRP A 111 30.04 9.18 -6.89
N LEU A 112 30.10 9.41 -5.57
CA LEU A 112 31.16 8.85 -4.72
C LEU A 112 31.01 7.31 -4.58
N PRO A 113 32.09 6.52 -4.67
CA PRO A 113 32.06 5.10 -4.35
C PRO A 113 31.47 4.87 -2.95
N GLY A 114 30.43 4.04 -2.85
CA GLY A 114 29.68 3.81 -1.62
C GLY A 114 28.38 4.63 -1.47
N ALA A 115 28.12 5.63 -2.31
CA ALA A 115 26.88 6.44 -2.28
C ALA A 115 25.71 5.86 -3.12
N GLY A 116 25.83 4.64 -3.65
CA GLY A 116 24.79 4.00 -4.48
C GLY A 116 23.43 3.83 -3.78
N TRP A 117 23.44 3.90 -2.46
CA TRP A 117 22.26 3.90 -1.60
C TRP A 117 21.33 5.11 -1.87
N LYS A 118 21.87 6.28 -2.24
CA LYS A 118 21.09 7.47 -2.60
C LYS A 118 20.27 7.26 -3.88
N ARG A 119 20.88 6.65 -4.90
CA ARG A 119 20.20 6.28 -6.16
C ARG A 119 19.07 5.29 -5.90
N LYS A 120 19.31 4.31 -5.02
CA LYS A 120 18.31 3.31 -4.62
C LYS A 120 17.13 3.94 -3.87
N LEU A 121 17.38 4.87 -2.94
CA LEU A 121 16.31 5.60 -2.26
C LEU A 121 15.49 6.47 -3.23
N ARG A 122 16.14 7.10 -4.22
CA ARG A 122 15.42 7.86 -5.26
C ARG A 122 14.50 6.99 -6.10
N SER A 123 14.97 5.81 -6.55
CA SER A 123 14.12 4.89 -7.30
C SER A 123 12.96 4.35 -6.47
N TRP A 124 13.21 4.00 -5.19
CA TRP A 124 12.16 3.58 -4.26
C TRP A 124 11.14 4.68 -3.98
N ARG A 125 11.59 5.95 -3.88
CA ARG A 125 10.68 7.09 -3.74
C ARG A 125 9.81 7.27 -4.96
N ALA A 126 10.37 7.18 -6.17
CA ALA A 126 9.61 7.27 -7.42
C ALA A 126 8.57 6.15 -7.51
N GLN A 127 8.97 4.92 -7.20
CA GLN A 127 8.07 3.77 -7.17
C GLN A 127 6.94 3.94 -6.14
N LYS A 128 7.24 4.42 -4.93
CA LYS A 128 6.21 4.70 -3.92
C LYS A 128 5.18 5.71 -4.44
N ILE A 129 5.65 6.78 -5.08
CA ILE A 129 4.77 7.80 -5.66
C ILE A 129 3.89 7.18 -6.75
N GLN A 130 4.45 6.33 -7.60
CA GLN A 130 3.70 5.62 -8.64
C GLN A 130 2.64 4.68 -8.06
N ALA A 131 2.99 3.88 -7.05
CA ALA A 131 2.07 2.93 -6.42
C ALA A 131 0.86 3.61 -5.75
N ILE A 132 1.02 4.85 -5.27
CA ILE A 132 -0.07 5.64 -4.69
C ILE A 132 -0.86 6.39 -5.78
N SER A 133 -0.17 7.00 -6.73
CA SER A 133 -0.81 7.84 -7.76
C SER A 133 -1.60 7.04 -8.79
N ALA A 134 -1.16 5.83 -9.15
CA ALA A 134 -1.83 5.01 -10.15
C ALA A 134 -3.28 4.64 -9.77
N PRO A 135 -3.58 4.05 -8.59
CA PRO A 135 -4.96 3.80 -8.19
C PRO A 135 -5.74 5.11 -7.96
N TYR A 136 -5.10 6.18 -7.48
CA TYR A 136 -5.75 7.48 -7.33
C TYR A 136 -6.24 8.04 -8.68
N GLU A 137 -5.40 8.06 -9.71
CA GLU A 137 -5.77 8.55 -11.04
C GLU A 137 -6.84 7.65 -11.69
N TRP A 138 -6.84 6.35 -11.41
CA TRP A 138 -7.92 5.45 -11.82
C TRP A 138 -9.28 5.86 -11.22
N VAL A 139 -9.33 6.14 -9.92
CA VAL A 139 -10.56 6.61 -9.25
C VAL A 139 -11.01 7.95 -9.80
N LYS A 140 -10.06 8.88 -9.94
CA LYS A 140 -10.33 10.23 -10.45
C LYS A 140 -10.98 10.20 -11.82
N LYS A 141 -10.49 9.37 -12.74
CA LYS A 141 -11.10 9.17 -14.07
C LYS A 141 -12.55 8.69 -13.98
N ARG A 142 -12.86 7.77 -13.07
CA ARG A 142 -14.24 7.27 -12.87
C ARG A 142 -15.19 8.35 -12.35
N VAL A 143 -14.75 9.13 -11.36
CA VAL A 143 -15.56 10.22 -10.80
C VAL A 143 -15.84 11.30 -11.86
N VAL A 144 -14.85 11.66 -12.68
CA VAL A 144 -15.01 12.62 -13.77
C VAL A 144 -15.97 12.09 -14.84
N CYS A 145 -15.81 10.84 -15.27
CA CYS A 145 -16.70 10.20 -16.25
C CYS A 145 -18.15 10.18 -15.77
N MET A 146 -18.38 9.77 -14.51
CA MET A 146 -19.72 9.76 -13.92
C MET A 146 -20.33 11.17 -13.94
N ARG A 147 -19.58 12.22 -13.55
CA ARG A 147 -20.07 13.61 -13.56
C ARG A 147 -20.45 14.11 -14.96
N ILE A 148 -19.80 13.62 -16.01
CA ILE A 148 -20.13 14.00 -17.40
C ILE A 148 -21.43 13.31 -17.84
N VAL A 149 -21.59 12.02 -17.55
CA VAL A 149 -22.82 11.27 -17.88
C VAL A 149 -24.05 11.89 -17.23
N TRP A 150 -23.98 12.28 -15.95
CA TRP A 150 -25.09 12.96 -15.27
C TRP A 150 -25.43 14.34 -15.84
N ARG A 151 -24.49 15.00 -16.54
CA ARG A 151 -24.70 16.31 -17.16
C ARG A 151 -25.34 16.23 -18.55
N PHE A 152 -25.44 15.03 -19.13
CA PHE A 152 -26.10 14.79 -20.43
C PHE A 152 -27.47 14.11 -20.29
N ILE A 153 -27.83 13.65 -19.08
CA ILE A 153 -29.09 12.93 -18.80
C ILE A 153 -30.10 13.82 -18.04
N GLY A 154 -29.72 15.05 -17.66
CA GLY A 154 -30.62 16.09 -17.14
C GLY A 154 -30.68 17.28 -18.06
#